data_AF-X0ZFZ8-F1
#
_entry.id   AF-X0ZFZ8-F1
#
_cell.length_a   1.000
_cell.length_b   1.000
_cell.length_c   1.000
_cell.angle_alpha   90.00
_cell.angle_beta   90.00
_cell.angle_gamma   90.00
#
_symmetry.space_group_name_H-M   'P 1'
#
loop_
_entity.id
_entity.type
_entity.pdbx_description
1 polymer ?
#
loop_
_entity_poly.entity_id
_entity_poly.type
_entity_poly.pdbx_seq_one_letter_code
_entity_poly.pdbx_strand_id
1 'polypeptide(L)'
;DKDKISKRYDSIPEKREIEKFYLGKKITINKKVLEFDLDSLKFVTASYFDAIKHVVKCYKFIEQNKKDNFDFEVSMDEVDSAISPLAHLFIAGEIQRNEANFHNMALRYPGMWEKAIDYIGDIGQFSHELKMHAGIAKKFGPYKLSLHSGSEKFSVYQIFSEESDGLFHIKTSGTSWLESLRTIAVKNPDLFRNIYDYAVKSYEEEKKSYHISTELSSIPDIGKFREDKFDNLLDLKECRQMLHVTFGAILTATKNGNHIFSDSIYKTLFANEPLHYRYITKNIDRHLDLLDI
;
A
#
# COMPACT_ATOMS: atom_id res chain seq x y z
N ASP A 1 -7.35 25.57 1.49
CA ASP A 1 -7.43 27.00 1.11
C ASP A 1 -8.28 27.12 -0.16
N LYS A 2 -9.51 27.64 -0.04
CA LYS A 2 -10.49 27.68 -1.15
C LYS A 2 -10.05 28.61 -2.29
N ASP A 3 -9.30 29.66 -1.98
CA ASP A 3 -8.83 30.62 -2.98
C ASP A 3 -7.71 30.02 -3.84
N LYS A 4 -6.81 29.26 -3.22
CA LYS A 4 -5.79 28.48 -3.95
C LYS A 4 -6.42 27.45 -4.88
N ILE A 5 -7.43 26.72 -4.41
CA ILE A 5 -8.17 25.73 -5.22
C ILE A 5 -8.84 26.42 -6.41
N SER A 6 -9.54 27.54 -6.19
CA SER A 6 -10.23 28.25 -7.28
C SER A 6 -9.24 28.80 -8.30
N LYS A 7 -8.14 29.44 -7.86
CA LYS A 7 -7.08 29.92 -8.77
C LYS A 7 -6.47 28.78 -9.60
N ARG A 8 -6.20 27.62 -8.97
CA ARG A 8 -5.68 26.44 -9.67
C ARG A 8 -6.69 25.89 -10.67
N TYR A 9 -7.96 25.81 -10.29
CA TYR A 9 -9.03 25.33 -11.17
C TYR A 9 -9.22 26.25 -12.38
N ASP A 10 -9.21 27.57 -12.17
CA ASP A 10 -9.39 28.55 -13.23
C ASP A 10 -8.22 28.58 -14.22
N SER A 11 -7.04 28.09 -13.83
CA SER A 11 -5.88 27.96 -14.73
C SER A 11 -5.88 26.68 -15.59
N ILE A 12 -6.84 25.76 -15.40
CA ILE A 12 -6.90 24.50 -16.15
C ILE A 12 -7.46 24.74 -17.56
N PRO A 13 -6.72 24.45 -18.64
CA PRO A 13 -7.18 24.68 -20.01
C PRO A 13 -8.48 23.91 -20.34
N GLU A 14 -8.59 22.68 -19.87
CA GLU A 14 -9.70 21.75 -20.12
C GLU A 14 -10.92 21.99 -19.22
N LYS A 15 -10.90 23.02 -18.38
CA LYS A 15 -11.95 23.31 -17.38
C LYS A 15 -13.37 23.29 -17.96
N ARG A 16 -13.58 23.96 -19.10
CA ARG A 16 -14.90 24.02 -19.76
C ARG A 16 -15.37 22.65 -20.26
N GLU A 17 -14.45 21.78 -20.65
CA GLU A 17 -14.80 20.42 -21.06
C GLU A 17 -15.15 19.60 -19.82
N ILE A 18 -14.32 19.66 -18.79
CA ILE A 18 -14.56 19.01 -17.49
C ILE A 18 -15.95 19.39 -16.93
N GLU A 19 -16.31 20.68 -16.94
CA GLU A 19 -17.64 21.14 -16.52
C GLU A 19 -18.78 20.49 -17.31
N LYS A 20 -18.65 20.33 -18.64
CA LYS A 20 -19.68 19.68 -19.46
C LYS A 20 -19.90 18.22 -19.07
N PHE A 21 -18.84 17.51 -18.69
CA PHE A 21 -18.90 16.09 -18.37
C PHE A 21 -19.30 15.78 -16.92
N TYR A 22 -19.05 16.69 -15.97
CA TYR A 22 -19.28 16.40 -14.55
C TYR A 22 -20.22 17.37 -13.83
N LEU A 23 -20.23 18.66 -14.15
CA LEU A 23 -20.97 19.65 -13.36
C LEU A 23 -22.48 19.39 -13.41
N GLY A 24 -23.10 19.19 -12.25
CA GLY A 24 -24.51 18.86 -12.11
C GLY A 24 -24.91 17.49 -12.68
N LYS A 25 -23.95 16.64 -13.05
CA LYS A 25 -24.23 15.28 -13.49
C LYS A 25 -24.44 14.38 -12.29
N LYS A 26 -25.56 13.66 -12.31
CA LYS A 26 -25.94 12.69 -11.29
C LYS A 26 -25.55 11.29 -11.74
N ILE A 27 -24.67 10.65 -10.99
CA ILE A 27 -24.16 9.30 -11.27
C ILE A 27 -24.54 8.40 -10.12
N THR A 28 -25.42 7.43 -10.39
CA THR A 28 -25.82 6.45 -9.37
C THR A 28 -24.77 5.34 -9.26
N ILE A 29 -24.31 5.09 -8.02
CA ILE A 29 -23.43 4.00 -7.60
C ILE A 29 -24.10 3.33 -6.38
N ASN A 30 -24.37 2.02 -6.44
CA ASN A 30 -24.95 1.27 -5.32
C ASN A 30 -26.17 1.95 -4.67
N LYS A 31 -27.09 2.44 -5.51
CA LYS A 31 -28.32 3.19 -5.13
C LYS A 31 -28.09 4.58 -4.49
N LYS A 32 -26.84 5.01 -4.32
CA LYS A 32 -26.49 6.38 -3.93
C LYS A 32 -26.20 7.24 -5.16
N VAL A 33 -26.64 8.49 -5.13
CA VAL A 33 -26.35 9.45 -6.19
C VAL A 33 -25.10 10.24 -5.82
N LEU A 34 -24.08 10.18 -6.66
CA LEU A 34 -22.93 11.06 -6.64
C LEU A 34 -23.18 12.20 -7.61
N GLU A 35 -22.98 13.44 -7.18
CA GLU A 35 -23.16 14.63 -7.99
C GLU A 35 -22.00 15.60 -7.71
N PHE A 36 -21.46 16.18 -8.77
CA PHE A 36 -20.48 17.25 -8.65
C PHE A 36 -21.21 18.59 -8.66
N ASP A 37 -21.23 19.26 -7.51
CA ASP A 37 -21.42 20.70 -7.48
C ASP A 37 -20.13 21.43 -7.91
N LEU A 38 -20.19 22.75 -8.02
CA LEU A 38 -19.04 23.53 -8.46
C LEU A 38 -17.85 23.43 -7.50
N ASP A 39 -18.09 23.38 -6.19
CA ASP A 39 -17.04 23.36 -5.18
C ASP A 39 -16.30 22.03 -5.15
N SER A 40 -17.03 20.91 -5.18
CA SER A 40 -16.47 19.56 -5.28
C SER A 40 -15.74 19.34 -6.60
N LEU A 41 -16.29 19.82 -7.73
CA LEU A 41 -15.63 19.73 -9.03
C LEU A 41 -14.31 20.52 -9.03
N LYS A 42 -14.34 21.76 -8.52
CA LYS A 42 -13.14 22.59 -8.35
C LYS A 42 -12.08 21.86 -7.53
N PHE A 43 -12.48 21.28 -6.40
CA PHE A 43 -11.59 20.57 -5.51
C PHE A 43 -10.95 19.37 -6.20
N VAL A 44 -11.72 18.42 -6.73
CA VAL A 44 -11.15 17.20 -7.34
C VAL A 44 -10.30 17.53 -8.57
N THR A 45 -10.74 18.50 -9.38
CA THR A 45 -10.01 18.88 -10.59
C THR A 45 -8.69 19.55 -10.21
N ALA A 46 -8.70 20.52 -9.30
CA ALA A 46 -7.47 21.20 -8.87
C ALA A 46 -6.48 20.24 -8.18
N SER A 47 -6.98 19.23 -7.46
CA SER A 47 -6.15 18.26 -6.74
C SER A 47 -5.52 17.20 -7.64
N TYR A 48 -6.24 16.70 -8.65
CA TYR A 48 -5.83 15.48 -9.37
C TYR A 48 -5.50 15.69 -10.85
N PHE A 49 -5.80 16.84 -11.45
CA PHE A 49 -5.64 17.06 -12.88
C PHE A 49 -4.23 16.75 -13.39
N ASP A 50 -3.19 17.30 -12.77
CA ASP A 50 -1.80 17.09 -13.23
C ASP A 50 -1.36 15.63 -13.08
N ALA A 51 -1.78 14.98 -11.98
CA ALA A 51 -1.51 13.55 -11.75
C ALA A 51 -2.16 12.69 -12.84
N ILE A 52 -3.41 12.97 -13.20
CA ILE A 52 -4.12 12.28 -14.28
C ILE A 52 -3.41 12.49 -15.62
N LYS A 53 -3.01 13.72 -15.96
CA LYS A 53 -2.26 13.99 -17.20
C LYS A 53 -0.93 13.24 -17.22
N HIS A 54 -0.24 13.14 -16.08
CA HIS A 54 0.98 12.35 -15.95
C HIS A 54 0.73 10.86 -16.17
N VAL A 55 -0.30 10.29 -15.53
CA VAL A 55 -0.71 8.89 -15.71
C VAL A 55 -1.00 8.58 -17.18
N VAL A 56 -1.79 9.43 -17.85
CA VAL A 56 -2.10 9.27 -19.29
C VAL A 56 -0.83 9.34 -20.15
N LYS A 57 0.09 10.27 -19.83
CA LYS A 57 1.37 10.37 -20.53
C LYS A 57 2.20 9.10 -20.38
N CYS A 58 2.28 8.54 -19.17
CA CYS A 58 3.00 7.29 -18.90
C CYS A 58 2.37 6.11 -19.64
N TYR A 59 1.04 5.98 -19.61
CA TYR A 59 0.33 4.94 -20.36
C TYR A 59 0.64 5.03 -21.86
N LYS A 60 0.47 6.20 -22.48
CA LYS A 60 0.72 6.39 -23.92
C LYS A 60 2.18 6.13 -24.29
N PHE A 61 3.13 6.49 -23.42
CA PHE A 61 4.53 6.17 -23.61
C PHE A 61 4.77 4.65 -23.62
N ILE A 62 4.22 3.91 -22.65
CA ILE A 62 4.37 2.45 -22.59
C ILE A 62 3.71 1.80 -23.80
N GLU A 63 2.47 2.19 -24.14
CA GLU A 63 1.72 1.67 -25.28
C GLU A 63 2.45 1.86 -26.62
N GLN A 64 3.13 2.99 -26.80
CA GLN A 64 3.91 3.27 -28.02
C GLN A 64 5.23 2.48 -28.10
N ASN A 65 5.83 2.11 -26.96
CA ASN A 65 7.18 1.55 -26.91
C ASN A 65 7.21 0.05 -26.59
N LYS A 66 6.18 -0.49 -25.96
CA LYS A 66 6.09 -1.90 -25.59
C LYS A 66 5.19 -2.63 -26.59
N LYS A 67 5.75 -3.67 -27.23
CA LYS A 67 5.03 -4.49 -28.24
C LYS A 67 4.11 -5.54 -27.62
N ASP A 68 4.40 -5.96 -26.39
CA ASP A 68 3.63 -6.95 -25.67
C ASP A 68 2.56 -6.30 -24.79
N ASN A 69 1.51 -7.05 -24.48
CA ASN A 69 0.49 -6.64 -23.52
C ASN A 69 1.12 -6.30 -22.16
N PHE A 70 0.47 -5.38 -21.43
CA PHE A 70 0.89 -4.98 -20.10
C PHE A 70 -0.32 -4.66 -19.21
N ASP A 71 -0.20 -5.05 -17.95
CA ASP A 71 -1.09 -4.55 -16.91
C ASP A 71 -0.59 -3.17 -16.45
N PHE A 72 -1.51 -2.22 -16.40
CA PHE A 72 -1.22 -0.85 -15.96
C PHE A 72 -1.98 -0.57 -14.67
N GLU A 73 -1.25 -0.26 -13.60
CA GLU A 73 -1.82 0.11 -12.30
C GLU A 73 -1.63 1.60 -12.05
N VAL A 74 -2.67 2.26 -11.57
CA VAL A 74 -2.65 3.66 -11.14
C VAL A 74 -2.64 3.70 -9.61
N SER A 75 -1.61 4.30 -9.01
CA SER A 75 -1.48 4.42 -7.55
C SER A 75 -1.80 5.83 -7.06
N MET A 76 -2.72 5.92 -6.09
CA MET A 76 -3.15 7.13 -5.38
C MET A 76 -3.27 6.84 -3.87
N ASP A 77 -2.45 5.94 -3.34
CA ASP A 77 -2.49 5.44 -1.96
C ASP A 77 -1.53 6.17 -1.00
N GLU A 78 -0.51 6.84 -1.53
CA GLU A 78 0.48 7.62 -0.77
C GLU A 78 0.17 9.13 -0.83
N VAL A 79 -1.08 9.49 -0.52
CA VAL A 79 -1.53 10.88 -0.38
C VAL A 79 -2.02 11.15 1.04
N ASP A 80 -2.01 12.42 1.44
CA ASP A 80 -2.29 12.85 2.82
C ASP A 80 -3.71 12.52 3.32
N SER A 81 -4.67 12.34 2.41
CA SER A 81 -6.09 12.15 2.75
C SER A 81 -6.71 11.04 1.91
N ALA A 82 -7.69 10.35 2.51
CA ALA A 82 -8.42 9.30 1.82
C ALA A 82 -9.08 9.82 0.53
N ILE A 83 -9.03 9.00 -0.52
CA ILE A 83 -9.67 9.32 -1.79
C ILE A 83 -11.18 9.18 -1.61
N SER A 84 -11.92 10.29 -1.68
CA SER A 84 -13.38 10.21 -1.64
C SER A 84 -13.97 9.47 -2.86
N PRO A 85 -15.20 8.92 -2.78
CA PRO A 85 -15.87 8.33 -3.95
C PRO A 85 -16.02 9.30 -5.14
N LEU A 86 -16.26 10.60 -4.90
CA LEU A 86 -16.30 11.60 -5.96
C LEU A 86 -14.92 11.79 -6.63
N ALA A 87 -13.84 11.82 -5.84
CA ALA A 87 -12.48 11.88 -6.37
C ALA A 87 -12.13 10.63 -7.17
N HIS A 88 -12.44 9.44 -6.66
CA HIS A 88 -12.23 8.17 -7.39
C HIS A 88 -12.95 8.17 -8.73
N LEU A 89 -14.23 8.56 -8.76
CA LEU A 89 -15.02 8.66 -9.97
C LEU A 89 -14.37 9.63 -10.98
N PHE A 90 -13.98 10.81 -10.52
CA PHE A 90 -13.32 11.81 -11.36
C PHE A 90 -12.00 11.29 -11.95
N ILE A 91 -11.15 10.67 -11.13
CA ILE A 91 -9.85 10.12 -11.55
C ILE A 91 -10.05 9.03 -12.61
N ALA A 92 -10.88 8.03 -12.32
CA ALA A 92 -11.15 6.93 -13.25
C ALA A 92 -11.77 7.45 -14.56
N GLY A 93 -12.77 8.33 -14.46
CA GLY A 93 -13.46 8.92 -15.60
C GLY A 93 -12.53 9.72 -16.51
N GLU A 94 -11.65 10.56 -15.95
CA GLU A 94 -10.73 11.36 -16.76
C GLU A 94 -9.62 10.52 -17.40
N ILE A 95 -9.11 9.50 -16.71
CA ILE A 95 -8.12 8.58 -17.30
C ILE A 95 -8.75 7.87 -18.52
N GLN A 96 -9.98 7.38 -18.39
CA GLN A 96 -10.70 6.74 -19.50
C GLN A 96 -11.06 7.70 -20.63
N ARG A 97 -11.52 8.91 -20.31
CA ARG A 97 -11.80 9.95 -21.32
C ARG A 97 -10.57 10.35 -22.13
N ASN A 98 -9.37 10.14 -21.59
CA ASN A 98 -8.10 10.36 -22.27
C ASN A 98 -7.52 9.09 -22.92
N GLU A 99 -8.33 8.03 -23.02
CA GLU A 99 -8.03 6.76 -23.70
C GLU A 99 -6.86 5.98 -23.06
N ALA A 100 -6.68 6.11 -21.75
CA ALA A 100 -5.71 5.30 -21.01
C ALA A 100 -6.41 4.13 -20.31
N ASN A 101 -6.04 2.90 -20.68
CA ASN A 101 -6.60 1.69 -20.09
C ASN A 101 -5.77 1.24 -18.88
N PHE A 102 -6.43 1.04 -17.74
CA PHE A 102 -5.79 0.57 -16.52
C PHE A 102 -6.52 -0.65 -15.96
N HIS A 103 -5.76 -1.52 -15.32
CA HIS A 103 -6.20 -2.82 -14.83
C HIS A 103 -6.44 -2.79 -13.32
N ASN A 104 -5.69 -1.95 -12.61
CA ASN A 104 -5.75 -1.82 -11.16
C ASN A 104 -5.74 -0.34 -10.76
N MET A 105 -6.42 0.00 -9.68
CA MET A 105 -6.29 1.31 -9.05
C MET A 105 -6.08 1.15 -7.54
N ALA A 106 -4.97 1.67 -7.03
CA ALA A 106 -4.71 1.74 -5.60
C ALA A 106 -5.17 3.08 -5.07
N LEU A 107 -6.01 3.06 -4.04
CA LEU A 107 -6.59 4.25 -3.43
C LEU A 107 -6.09 4.39 -2.01
N ARG A 108 -5.97 5.63 -1.53
CA ARG A 108 -5.86 5.90 -0.09
C ARG A 108 -7.23 5.67 0.53
N TYR A 109 -7.37 4.59 1.30
CA TYR A 109 -8.58 4.31 2.08
C TYR A 109 -8.56 5.04 3.44
N PRO A 110 -9.73 5.22 4.09
CA PRO A 110 -9.79 5.80 5.44
C PRO A 110 -9.03 4.95 6.46
N GLY A 111 -8.59 5.58 7.55
CA GLY A 111 -7.76 4.95 8.58
C GLY A 111 -6.27 4.92 8.22
N MET A 112 -5.51 4.11 8.96
CA MET A 112 -4.06 4.06 8.89
C MET A 112 -3.60 2.70 8.38
N TRP A 113 -2.75 2.75 7.36
CA TRP A 113 -2.27 1.59 6.61
C TRP A 113 -0.78 1.38 6.82
N GLU A 114 -0.38 1.30 8.09
CA GLU A 114 1.03 1.18 8.45
C GLU A 114 1.61 -0.17 8.00
N LYS A 115 2.93 -0.20 7.76
CA LYS A 115 3.62 -1.44 7.38
C LYS A 115 3.68 -2.41 8.57
N ALA A 116 3.69 -3.71 8.26
CA ALA A 116 3.90 -4.82 9.21
C ALA A 116 2.84 -5.04 10.33
N ILE A 117 1.72 -4.33 10.27
CA ILE A 117 0.63 -4.44 11.25
C ILE A 117 -0.74 -4.47 10.56
N ASP A 118 -1.78 -4.81 11.34
CA ASP A 118 -3.17 -4.75 10.90
C ASP A 118 -3.67 -3.30 10.74
N TYR A 119 -4.83 -3.16 10.11
CA TYR A 119 -5.53 -1.90 9.92
C TYR A 119 -5.84 -1.20 11.25
N ILE A 120 -5.67 0.13 11.29
CA ILE A 120 -6.08 0.95 12.42
C ILE A 120 -7.12 1.97 11.94
N GLY A 121 -8.36 1.83 12.39
CA GLY A 121 -9.45 2.75 12.05
C GLY A 121 -10.83 2.17 12.31
N ASP A 122 -11.85 2.85 11.81
CA ASP A 122 -13.24 2.40 11.86
C ASP A 122 -13.52 1.45 10.68
N ILE A 123 -13.67 0.16 11.00
CA ILE A 123 -13.97 -0.90 10.02
C ILE A 123 -15.31 -0.66 9.31
N GLY A 124 -16.30 -0.11 10.01
CA GLY A 124 -17.60 0.22 9.44
C GLY A 124 -17.50 1.37 8.42
N GLN A 125 -16.71 2.39 8.74
CA GLN A 125 -16.39 3.46 7.79
C GLN A 125 -15.65 2.91 6.56
N PHE A 126 -14.62 2.09 6.78
CA PHE A 126 -13.86 1.46 5.69
C PHE A 126 -14.76 0.63 4.77
N SER A 127 -15.58 -0.26 5.32
CA SER A 127 -16.54 -1.07 4.55
C SER A 127 -17.49 -0.19 3.74
N HIS A 128 -18.02 0.87 4.35
CA HIS A 128 -18.94 1.78 3.69
C HIS A 128 -18.32 2.50 2.48
N GLU A 129 -17.11 3.03 2.65
CA GLU A 129 -16.38 3.72 1.58
C GLU A 129 -15.93 2.74 0.51
N LEU A 130 -15.39 1.57 0.90
CA LEU A 130 -14.96 0.53 -0.02
C LEU A 130 -16.11 0.08 -0.94
N LYS A 131 -17.31 -0.14 -0.38
CA LYS A 131 -18.51 -0.47 -1.18
C LYS A 131 -18.75 0.57 -2.28
N MET A 132 -18.56 1.85 -2.00
CA MET A 132 -18.69 2.90 -3.01
C MET A 132 -17.57 2.83 -4.05
N HIS A 133 -16.33 2.60 -3.63
CA HIS A 133 -15.19 2.44 -4.54
C HIS A 133 -15.36 1.22 -5.46
N ALA A 134 -15.80 0.08 -4.93
CA ALA A 134 -16.04 -1.12 -5.73
C ALA A 134 -17.17 -0.90 -6.75
N GLY A 135 -18.24 -0.21 -6.35
CA GLY A 135 -19.31 0.18 -7.27
C GLY A 135 -18.83 1.11 -8.40
N ILE A 136 -17.89 2.02 -8.12
CA ILE A 136 -17.24 2.84 -9.14
C ILE A 136 -16.36 1.98 -10.05
N ALA A 137 -15.51 1.12 -9.49
CA ALA A 137 -14.62 0.25 -10.25
C ALA A 137 -15.38 -0.71 -11.18
N LYS A 138 -16.57 -1.16 -10.76
CA LYS A 138 -17.47 -1.97 -11.59
C LYS A 138 -18.13 -1.17 -12.70
N LYS A 139 -18.55 0.07 -12.43
CA LYS A 139 -19.26 0.91 -13.41
C LYS A 139 -18.34 1.51 -14.46
N PHE A 140 -17.15 1.96 -14.04
CA PHE A 140 -16.13 2.57 -14.88
C PHE A 140 -15.04 1.56 -15.22
N GLY A 141 -15.28 0.26 -15.09
CA GLY A 141 -14.29 -0.77 -15.40
C GLY A 141 -14.87 -1.88 -16.28
N PRO A 142 -14.44 -3.14 -16.09
CA PRO A 142 -13.86 -3.63 -14.84
C PRO A 142 -12.36 -3.36 -14.71
N TYR A 143 -11.96 -2.76 -13.60
CA TYR A 143 -10.59 -2.76 -13.07
C TYR A 143 -10.63 -3.19 -11.60
N LYS A 144 -9.51 -3.71 -11.10
CA LYS A 144 -9.39 -4.20 -9.72
C LYS A 144 -9.08 -3.05 -8.77
N LEU A 145 -9.71 -3.06 -7.60
CA LEU A 145 -9.21 -2.27 -6.48
C LEU A 145 -7.91 -2.91 -5.97
N SER A 146 -6.88 -2.08 -5.82
CA SER A 146 -5.56 -2.52 -5.39
C SER A 146 -5.31 -2.07 -3.95
N LEU A 147 -4.91 -3.00 -3.08
CA LEU A 147 -4.56 -2.74 -1.70
C LEU A 147 -3.03 -2.71 -1.55
N HIS A 148 -2.49 -1.50 -1.50
CA HIS A 148 -1.09 -1.26 -1.15
C HIS A 148 -0.91 -1.28 0.37
N SER A 149 0.32 -1.52 0.81
CA SER A 149 0.61 -1.88 2.21
C SER A 149 -0.29 -3.03 2.70
N GLY A 150 -0.66 -3.90 1.76
CA GLY A 150 -1.76 -4.82 1.91
C GLY A 150 -1.46 -5.93 2.87
N SER A 151 -0.19 -6.31 3.06
CA SER A 151 0.21 -7.38 3.98
C SER A 151 -0.32 -7.16 5.40
N GLU A 152 -0.85 -8.24 5.97
CA GLU A 152 -1.28 -8.40 7.36
C GLU A 152 -2.44 -7.52 7.80
N LYS A 153 -3.18 -6.95 6.84
CA LYS A 153 -4.43 -6.23 7.07
C LYS A 153 -5.59 -7.20 7.29
N PHE A 154 -5.38 -8.18 8.18
CA PHE A 154 -6.25 -9.34 8.37
C PHE A 154 -7.68 -8.94 8.74
N SER A 155 -7.86 -7.91 9.57
CA SER A 155 -9.19 -7.43 9.99
C SER A 155 -10.08 -6.91 8.86
N VAL A 156 -9.49 -6.57 7.71
CA VAL A 156 -10.21 -5.94 6.58
C VAL A 156 -10.23 -6.80 5.31
N TYR A 157 -9.54 -7.93 5.26
CA TYR A 157 -9.45 -8.77 4.07
C TYR A 157 -10.79 -9.35 3.62
N GLN A 158 -11.57 -9.91 4.55
CA GLN A 158 -12.88 -10.46 4.21
C GLN A 158 -13.80 -9.38 3.63
N ILE A 159 -13.84 -8.20 4.27
CA ILE A 159 -14.58 -7.03 3.77
C ILE A 159 -14.07 -6.61 2.38
N PHE A 160 -12.75 -6.65 2.18
CA PHE A 160 -12.14 -6.29 0.89
C PHE A 160 -12.56 -7.25 -0.22
N SER A 161 -12.50 -8.55 0.05
CA SER A 161 -12.91 -9.60 -0.87
C SER A 161 -14.40 -9.50 -1.20
N GLU A 162 -15.25 -9.44 -0.18
CA GLU A 162 -16.71 -9.39 -0.31
C GLU A 162 -17.18 -8.15 -1.08
N GLU A 163 -16.74 -6.95 -0.68
CA GLU A 163 -17.23 -5.72 -1.31
C GLU A 163 -16.67 -5.50 -2.73
N SER A 164 -15.58 -6.17 -3.08
CA SER A 164 -15.02 -6.14 -4.44
C SER A 164 -15.48 -7.29 -5.33
N ASP A 165 -16.45 -8.10 -4.90
CA ASP A 165 -16.94 -9.29 -5.61
C ASP A 165 -15.79 -10.26 -5.98
N GLY A 166 -14.74 -10.36 -5.14
CA GLY A 166 -13.53 -11.15 -5.42
C GLY A 166 -12.59 -10.58 -6.49
N LEU A 167 -12.90 -9.39 -7.05
CA LEU A 167 -12.13 -8.75 -8.11
C LEU A 167 -11.17 -7.69 -7.56
N PHE A 168 -10.06 -8.15 -6.98
CA PHE A 168 -9.09 -7.29 -6.30
C PHE A 168 -7.64 -7.63 -6.58
N HIS A 169 -6.74 -6.74 -6.17
CA HIS A 169 -5.29 -6.95 -6.18
C HIS A 169 -4.73 -6.62 -4.79
N ILE A 170 -3.96 -7.52 -4.17
CA ILE A 170 -3.29 -7.26 -2.89
C ILE A 170 -1.78 -7.24 -3.12
N LYS A 171 -1.10 -6.22 -2.61
CA LYS A 171 0.37 -6.17 -2.61
C LYS A 171 0.92 -6.55 -1.25
N THR A 172 1.70 -7.63 -1.22
CA THR A 172 2.57 -7.99 -0.10
C THR A 172 4.04 -7.81 -0.51
N SER A 173 4.91 -7.52 0.45
CA SER A 173 6.35 -7.43 0.20
C SER A 173 7.12 -7.65 1.51
N GLY A 174 7.16 -6.64 2.39
CA GLY A 174 8.01 -6.70 3.59
C GLY A 174 7.62 -7.75 4.63
N THR A 175 6.40 -8.29 4.63
CA THR A 175 6.04 -9.44 5.47
C THR A 175 6.90 -10.69 5.14
N SER A 176 7.27 -10.89 3.88
CA SER A 176 8.18 -11.98 3.49
C SER A 176 9.59 -11.79 4.06
N TRP A 177 10.05 -10.54 4.16
CA TRP A 177 11.30 -10.19 4.83
C TRP A 177 11.24 -10.52 6.33
N LEU A 178 10.12 -10.23 6.99
CA LEU A 178 9.93 -10.56 8.40
C LEU A 178 9.94 -12.07 8.64
N GLU A 179 9.34 -12.87 7.76
CA GLU A 179 9.39 -14.33 7.86
C GLU A 179 10.77 -14.91 7.50
N SER A 180 11.56 -14.22 6.67
CA SER A 180 12.99 -14.52 6.49
C SER A 180 13.74 -14.33 7.81
N LEU A 181 13.53 -13.21 8.50
CA LEU A 181 14.10 -12.95 9.81
C LEU A 181 13.63 -13.96 10.87
N ARG A 182 12.40 -14.48 10.77
CA ARG A 182 11.90 -15.54 11.66
C ARG A 182 12.70 -16.82 11.52
N THR A 183 13.08 -17.18 10.29
CA THR A 183 13.98 -18.31 10.04
C THR A 183 15.33 -18.10 10.70
N ILE A 184 15.89 -16.89 10.57
CA ILE A 184 17.18 -16.53 11.15
C ILE A 184 17.12 -16.53 12.69
N ALA A 185 16.06 -16.02 13.29
CA ALA A 185 15.85 -16.04 14.74
C ALA A 185 15.95 -17.47 15.31
N VAL A 186 15.40 -18.46 14.61
CA VAL A 186 15.41 -19.86 15.04
C VAL A 186 16.73 -20.57 14.72
N LYS A 187 17.37 -20.25 13.58
CA LYS A 187 18.51 -21.03 13.05
C LYS A 187 19.87 -20.41 13.29
N ASN A 188 19.91 -19.11 13.53
CA ASN A 188 21.11 -18.33 13.78
C ASN A 188 20.78 -17.18 14.72
N PRO A 189 20.46 -17.47 16.00
CA PRO A 189 20.02 -16.47 16.97
C PRO A 189 21.06 -15.37 17.20
N ASP A 190 22.37 -15.68 17.10
CA ASP A 190 23.44 -14.70 17.17
C ASP A 190 23.37 -13.69 16.02
N LEU A 191 23.15 -14.16 14.79
CA LEU A 191 22.95 -13.29 13.63
C LEU A 191 21.68 -12.44 13.81
N PHE A 192 20.58 -13.03 14.27
CA PHE A 192 19.34 -12.29 14.52
C PHE A 192 19.55 -11.19 15.56
N ARG A 193 20.24 -11.48 16.68
CA ARG A 193 20.58 -10.50 17.71
C ARG A 193 21.36 -9.33 17.12
N ASN A 194 22.39 -9.60 16.33
CA ASN A 194 23.20 -8.57 15.71
C ASN A 194 22.40 -7.70 14.71
N ILE A 195 21.50 -8.33 13.94
CA ILE A 195 20.57 -7.60 13.05
C ILE A 195 19.62 -6.73 13.86
N TYR A 196 19.02 -7.26 14.93
CA TYR A 196 18.09 -6.55 15.80
C TYR A 196 18.76 -5.32 16.43
N ASP A 197 19.94 -5.49 17.03
CA ASP A 197 20.70 -4.40 17.64
C ASP A 197 21.09 -3.32 16.63
N TYR A 198 21.41 -3.71 15.39
CA TYR A 198 21.68 -2.78 14.31
C TYR A 198 20.41 -2.02 13.91
N ALA A 199 19.31 -2.73 13.73
CA ALA A 199 18.01 -2.19 13.36
C ALA A 199 17.52 -1.15 14.38
N VAL A 200 17.62 -1.44 15.68
CA VAL A 200 17.32 -0.49 16.77
C VAL A 200 18.14 0.80 16.63
N LYS A 201 19.43 0.70 16.30
CA LYS A 201 20.31 1.87 16.14
C LYS A 201 19.98 2.70 14.89
N SER A 202 19.55 2.06 13.80
CA SER A 202 19.18 2.74 12.55
C SER A 202 17.73 3.23 12.52
N TYR A 203 16.89 2.78 13.45
CA TYR A 203 15.43 2.92 13.37
C TYR A 203 14.94 4.36 13.15
N GLU A 204 15.44 5.32 13.93
CA GLU A 204 15.02 6.74 13.84
C GLU A 204 15.33 7.37 12.49
N GLU A 205 16.42 6.94 11.83
CA GLU A 205 16.73 7.42 10.49
C GLU A 205 15.81 6.78 9.45
N GLU A 206 15.71 5.44 9.48
CA GLU A 206 14.96 4.67 8.49
C GLU A 206 13.44 4.94 8.58
N LYS A 207 12.90 5.20 9.78
CA LYS A 207 11.49 5.55 10.00
C LYS A 207 11.07 6.80 9.21
N LYS A 208 11.98 7.74 8.90
CA LYS A 208 11.64 8.99 8.19
C LYS A 208 11.02 8.78 6.81
N SER A 209 11.32 7.66 6.16
CA SER A 209 10.76 7.31 4.86
C SER A 209 9.44 6.53 4.94
N TYR A 210 8.91 6.31 6.15
CA TYR A 210 7.71 5.52 6.39
C TYR A 210 6.75 6.21 7.34
N HIS A 211 5.45 6.01 7.09
CA HIS A 211 4.42 6.43 8.03
C HIS A 211 4.08 5.27 8.98
N ILE A 212 4.71 5.23 10.15
CA ILE A 212 4.52 4.21 11.19
C ILE A 212 4.46 4.83 12.60
N SER A 213 3.76 4.16 13.52
CA SER A 213 3.47 4.65 14.88
C SER A 213 4.41 4.12 15.98
N THR A 214 5.28 3.15 15.69
CA THR A 214 6.20 2.61 16.70
C THR A 214 7.20 3.67 17.16
N GLU A 215 7.36 3.82 18.47
CA GLU A 215 8.34 4.72 19.08
C GLU A 215 9.57 3.92 19.53
N LEU A 216 10.77 4.49 19.43
CA LEU A 216 11.99 3.77 19.80
C LEU A 216 11.95 3.26 21.25
N SER A 217 11.31 4.00 22.16
CA SER A 217 11.17 3.65 23.57
C SER A 217 10.24 2.46 23.83
N SER A 218 9.36 2.09 22.88
CA SER A 218 8.48 0.93 23.00
C SER A 218 9.10 -0.35 22.46
N ILE A 219 10.24 -0.26 21.78
CA ILE A 219 10.94 -1.42 21.23
C ILE A 219 11.61 -2.19 22.37
N PRO A 220 11.31 -3.48 22.55
CA PRO A 220 11.85 -4.26 23.66
C PRO A 220 13.36 -4.48 23.51
N ASP A 221 14.05 -4.49 24.64
CA ASP A 221 15.44 -4.90 24.73
C ASP A 221 15.56 -6.42 24.53
N ILE A 222 16.21 -6.82 23.43
CA ILE A 222 16.42 -8.23 23.09
C ILE A 222 17.21 -8.98 24.17
N GLY A 223 18.03 -8.29 24.97
CA GLY A 223 18.77 -8.88 26.09
C GLY A 223 17.87 -9.46 27.19
N LYS A 224 16.58 -9.10 27.23
CA LYS A 224 15.58 -9.64 28.17
C LYS A 224 14.91 -10.92 27.69
N PHE A 225 15.20 -11.36 26.47
CA PHE A 225 14.61 -12.54 25.85
C PHE A 225 15.62 -13.68 25.79
N ARG A 226 15.13 -14.90 25.93
CA ARG A 226 15.94 -16.10 25.68
C ARG A 226 16.11 -16.29 24.17
N GLU A 227 17.28 -16.76 23.77
CA GLU A 227 17.61 -16.98 22.35
C GLU A 227 16.67 -17.97 21.66
N ASP A 228 16.22 -18.99 22.39
CA ASP A 228 15.22 -19.98 21.92
C ASP A 228 13.78 -19.41 21.79
N LYS A 229 13.64 -18.09 21.97
CA LYS A 229 12.38 -17.33 21.89
C LYS A 229 12.50 -16.04 21.07
N PHE A 230 13.59 -15.84 20.32
CA PHE A 230 13.74 -14.65 19.48
C PHE A 230 12.72 -14.56 18.35
N ASP A 231 12.19 -15.68 17.88
CA ASP A 231 11.11 -15.71 16.90
C ASP A 231 9.82 -15.06 17.43
N ASN A 232 9.55 -15.11 18.73
CA ASN A 232 8.40 -14.43 19.35
C ASN A 232 8.47 -12.90 19.22
N LEU A 233 9.67 -12.31 19.06
CA LEU A 233 9.81 -10.87 18.84
C LEU A 233 9.13 -10.46 17.53
N LEU A 234 9.09 -11.34 16.52
CA LEU A 234 8.40 -11.08 15.25
C LEU A 234 6.88 -11.19 15.35
N ASP A 235 6.33 -11.43 16.53
CA ASP A 235 4.88 -11.33 16.79
C ASP A 235 4.51 -10.00 17.48
N LEU A 236 5.50 -9.23 17.93
CA LEU A 236 5.31 -7.93 18.57
C LEU A 236 5.29 -6.82 17.52
N LYS A 237 4.25 -5.99 17.54
CA LYS A 237 4.05 -4.87 16.60
C LYS A 237 5.31 -4.02 16.45
N GLU A 238 5.92 -3.63 17.57
CA GLU A 238 7.03 -2.69 17.63
C GLU A 238 8.27 -3.26 16.95
N CYS A 239 8.58 -4.53 17.23
CA CYS A 239 9.69 -5.24 16.60
C CYS A 239 9.45 -5.43 15.10
N ARG A 240 8.23 -5.81 14.71
CA ARG A 240 7.87 -6.02 13.31
C ARG A 240 8.02 -4.73 12.50
N GLN A 241 7.49 -3.61 13.00
CA GLN A 241 7.62 -2.33 12.31
C GLN A 241 9.08 -1.87 12.21
N MET A 242 9.83 -1.96 13.30
CA MET A 242 11.26 -1.61 13.30
C MET A 242 12.05 -2.45 12.29
N LEU A 243 11.93 -3.78 12.35
CA LEU A 243 12.65 -4.68 11.44
C LEU A 243 12.20 -4.54 9.98
N HIS A 244 10.93 -4.18 9.74
CA HIS A 244 10.40 -3.96 8.41
C HIS A 244 11.01 -2.71 7.77
N VAL A 245 11.06 -1.58 8.47
CA VAL A 245 11.53 -0.32 7.85
C VAL A 245 13.04 -0.28 7.70
N THR A 246 13.79 -1.00 8.54
CA THR A 246 15.26 -1.01 8.51
C THR A 246 15.85 -2.03 7.52
N PHE A 247 15.04 -2.72 6.70
CA PHE A 247 15.54 -3.78 5.81
C PHE A 247 16.65 -3.27 4.87
N GLY A 248 16.51 -2.05 4.34
CA GLY A 248 17.47 -1.43 3.44
C GLY A 248 18.81 -1.19 4.13
N ALA A 249 18.80 -0.56 5.31
CA ALA A 249 19.99 -0.37 6.14
C ALA A 249 20.67 -1.70 6.48
N ILE A 250 19.91 -2.73 6.88
CA ILE A 250 20.46 -4.06 7.23
C ILE A 250 21.15 -4.70 6.02
N LEU A 251 20.49 -4.75 4.87
CA LEU A 251 21.02 -5.43 3.68
C LEU A 251 22.21 -4.70 3.04
N THR A 252 22.25 -3.37 3.19
CA THR A 252 23.32 -2.53 2.61
C THR A 252 24.44 -2.19 3.59
N ALA A 253 24.31 -2.57 4.87
CA ALA A 253 25.34 -2.33 5.88
C ALA A 253 26.67 -2.97 5.46
N THR A 254 27.75 -2.17 5.43
CA THR A 254 29.09 -2.61 5.04
C THR A 254 30.15 -2.18 6.05
N LYS A 255 31.22 -2.98 6.17
CA LYS A 255 32.41 -2.67 6.95
C LYS A 255 33.65 -3.09 6.16
N ASN A 256 34.55 -2.14 5.91
CA ASN A 256 35.76 -2.35 5.10
C ASN A 256 35.45 -2.96 3.71
N GLY A 257 34.38 -2.50 3.06
CA GLY A 257 33.96 -2.97 1.73
C GLY A 257 33.20 -4.30 1.72
N ASN A 258 33.05 -4.98 2.86
CA ASN A 258 32.29 -6.24 2.94
C ASN A 258 30.91 -6.01 3.57
N HIS A 259 29.90 -6.76 3.11
CA HIS A 259 28.58 -6.73 3.74
C HIS A 259 28.64 -7.25 5.19
N ILE A 260 27.99 -6.54 6.11
CA ILE A 260 27.95 -6.93 7.53
C ILE A 260 26.98 -8.10 7.72
N PHE A 261 25.79 -8.04 7.11
CA PHE A 261 24.72 -9.01 7.35
C PHE A 261 24.33 -9.81 6.10
N SER A 262 24.30 -9.19 4.93
CA SER A 262 23.73 -9.77 3.69
C SER A 262 24.21 -11.19 3.41
N ASP A 263 25.52 -11.43 3.38
CA ASP A 263 26.08 -12.75 3.07
C ASP A 263 25.66 -13.82 4.10
N SER A 264 25.63 -13.44 5.39
CA SER A 264 25.25 -14.35 6.48
C SER A 264 23.73 -14.61 6.50
N ILE A 265 22.92 -13.62 6.14
CA ILE A 265 21.46 -13.74 5.94
C ILE A 265 21.21 -14.78 4.86
N TYR A 266 21.74 -14.57 3.64
CA TYR A 266 21.52 -15.48 2.53
C TYR A 266 22.05 -16.88 2.82
N LYS A 267 23.26 -17.01 3.37
CA LYS A 267 23.82 -18.31 3.76
C LYS A 267 22.92 -19.05 4.76
N THR A 268 22.38 -18.35 5.76
CA THR A 268 21.49 -18.95 6.76
C THR A 268 20.17 -19.40 6.12
N LEU A 269 19.58 -18.56 5.26
CA LEU A 269 18.33 -18.87 4.58
C LEU A 269 18.47 -20.05 3.61
N PHE A 270 19.51 -20.09 2.78
CA PHE A 270 19.75 -21.21 1.85
C PHE A 270 20.03 -22.52 2.59
N ALA A 271 20.80 -22.48 3.69
CA ALA A 271 21.02 -23.68 4.50
C ALA A 271 19.75 -24.20 5.22
N ASN A 272 18.70 -23.38 5.31
CA ASN A 272 17.45 -23.70 6.00
C ASN A 272 16.21 -23.46 5.12
N GLU A 273 16.36 -23.62 3.80
CA GLU A 273 15.32 -23.31 2.80
C GLU A 273 13.96 -23.96 3.12
N PRO A 274 13.86 -25.25 3.53
CA PRO A 274 12.57 -25.84 3.87
C PRO A 274 11.85 -25.15 5.04
N LEU A 275 12.59 -24.67 6.04
CA LEU A 275 12.01 -23.92 7.16
C LEU A 275 11.57 -22.53 6.72
N HIS A 276 12.41 -21.84 5.93
CA HIS A 276 12.09 -20.54 5.36
C HIS A 276 10.79 -20.60 4.56
N TYR A 277 10.68 -21.56 3.64
CA TYR A 277 9.49 -21.72 2.82
C TYR A 277 8.26 -22.04 3.67
N ARG A 278 8.41 -22.87 4.71
CA ARG A 278 7.31 -23.14 5.63
C ARG A 278 6.78 -21.88 6.33
N TYR A 279 7.65 -20.96 6.75
CA TYR A 279 7.21 -19.70 7.37
C TYR A 279 6.53 -18.77 6.36
N ILE A 280 7.12 -18.62 5.17
CA ILE A 280 6.55 -17.82 4.09
C ILE A 280 5.18 -18.38 3.68
N THR A 281 5.08 -19.68 3.38
CA THR A 281 3.84 -20.36 3.00
C THR A 281 2.79 -20.19 4.08
N LYS A 282 3.08 -20.51 5.35
CA LYS A 282 2.11 -20.32 6.44
C LYS A 282 1.59 -18.88 6.54
N ASN A 283 2.47 -17.89 6.33
CA ASN A 283 2.07 -16.49 6.37
C ASN A 283 1.19 -16.13 5.16
N ILE A 284 1.57 -16.52 3.95
CA ILE A 284 0.79 -16.23 2.73
C ILE A 284 -0.53 -16.99 2.71
N ASP A 285 -0.57 -18.25 3.13
CA ASP A 285 -1.80 -19.04 3.25
C ASP A 285 -2.82 -18.33 4.13
N ARG A 286 -2.38 -17.80 5.29
CA ARG A 286 -3.27 -16.98 6.15
C ARG A 286 -3.83 -15.75 5.42
N HIS A 287 -3.07 -15.13 4.52
CA HIS A 287 -3.58 -14.01 3.74
C HIS A 287 -4.65 -14.49 2.74
N LEU A 288 -4.38 -15.59 2.03
CA LEU A 288 -5.29 -16.16 1.03
C LEU A 288 -6.58 -16.67 1.67
N ASP A 289 -6.47 -17.42 2.78
CA ASP A 289 -7.61 -17.94 3.54
C ASP A 289 -8.57 -16.82 3.98
N LEU A 290 -8.04 -15.70 4.47
CA LEU A 290 -8.85 -14.55 4.92
C LEU A 290 -9.38 -13.68 3.77
N LEU A 291 -8.91 -13.92 2.55
CA LEU A 291 -9.42 -13.32 1.31
C LEU A 291 -10.40 -14.25 0.59
N ASP A 292 -10.71 -15.42 1.17
CA ASP A 292 -11.55 -16.48 0.59
C ASP A 292 -11.02 -17.01 -0.76
N ILE A 293 -9.69 -17.18 -0.88
CA ILE A 293 -9.00 -17.74 -2.07
C ILE A 293 -8.53 -19.17 -1.81
#